data_AF-A0A6J7U163-F1
#
_entry.id   AF-A0A6J7U163-F1
#
_cell.length_a   1.000
_cell.length_b   1.000
_cell.length_c   1.000
_cell.angle_alpha   90.00
_cell.angle_beta   90.00
_cell.angle_gamma   90.00
#
_symmetry.space_group_name_H-M   'P 1'
#
loop_
_entity.id
_entity.type
_entity.pdbx_description
1 polymer ?
#
loop_
_entity_poly.entity_id
_entity_poly.type
_entity_poly.pdbx_seq_one_letter_code
_entity_poly.pdbx_strand_id
1 'polypeptide(L)'
;MRQSLSARKGIDLSVLELRLSAMDWMKRLGMDSSFVDRYLNEGFSGGEKKRNEIMQMALLEPDFAVLDETDSGLDIDALRIVAKGIREVRVDRPNMGILLITHYQRLLDELQPDHVHIMIDGRIVKSGGMEVAAELEKNGYEAYKATVS
;
A
#
# COMPACT_ATOMS: atom_id res chain seq x y z
N MET A 1 -4.58 6.71 -16.71
CA MET A 1 -3.88 5.42 -16.50
C MET A 1 -3.10 4.96 -17.73
N ARG A 2 -3.72 4.75 -18.91
CA ARG A 2 -3.01 4.30 -20.14
C ARG A 2 -1.81 5.18 -20.52
N GLN A 3 -2.00 6.50 -20.59
CA GLN A 3 -0.91 7.44 -20.93
C GLN A 3 0.27 7.35 -19.94
N SER A 4 0.00 7.27 -18.64
CA SER A 4 1.02 7.12 -17.59
C SER A 4 1.81 5.83 -17.74
N LEU A 5 1.13 4.73 -18.11
CA LEU A 5 1.77 3.43 -18.33
C LEU A 5 2.63 3.40 -19.59
N SER A 6 2.11 3.94 -20.70
CA SER A 6 2.87 4.02 -21.95
C SER A 6 4.13 4.88 -21.79
N ALA A 7 4.01 6.04 -21.11
CA ALA A 7 5.14 6.92 -20.85
C ALA A 7 6.21 6.25 -19.98
N ARG A 8 5.79 5.47 -18.99
CA ARG A 8 6.71 4.77 -18.09
C ARG A 8 7.41 3.58 -18.75
N LYS A 9 6.64 2.72 -19.42
CA LYS A 9 7.18 1.49 -20.01
C LYS A 9 7.89 1.72 -21.34
N GLY A 10 7.77 2.91 -21.92
CA GLY A 10 8.38 3.25 -23.21
C GLY A 10 7.78 2.47 -24.39
N ILE A 11 6.58 1.89 -24.20
CA ILE A 11 5.84 1.11 -25.20
C ILE A 11 4.42 1.66 -25.31
N ASP A 12 3.88 1.71 -26.52
CA ASP A 12 2.47 2.06 -26.72
C ASP A 12 1.60 0.84 -26.36
N LEU A 13 1.26 0.75 -25.08
CA LEU A 13 0.39 -0.29 -24.55
C LEU A 13 -1.00 -0.22 -25.20
N SER A 14 -1.42 -1.33 -25.80
CA SER A 14 -2.76 -1.44 -26.34
C SER A 14 -3.80 -1.37 -25.20
N VAL A 15 -4.99 -0.89 -25.53
CA VAL A 15 -6.12 -0.87 -24.59
C VAL A 15 -6.44 -2.29 -24.11
N LEU A 16 -6.25 -3.30 -24.97
CA LEU A 16 -6.50 -4.70 -24.65
C LEU A 16 -5.50 -5.22 -23.61
N GLU A 17 -4.20 -4.98 -23.80
CA GLU A 17 -3.17 -5.42 -22.84
C GLU A 17 -3.39 -4.78 -21.48
N LEU A 18 -3.66 -3.48 -21.44
CA LEU A 18 -3.99 -2.78 -20.19
C LEU A 18 -5.22 -3.40 -19.52
N ARG A 19 -6.27 -3.69 -20.29
CA ARG A 19 -7.50 -4.30 -19.80
C ARG A 19 -7.22 -5.69 -19.21
N LEU A 20 -6.44 -6.52 -19.89
CA LEU A 20 -6.08 -7.86 -19.43
C LEU A 20 -5.25 -7.82 -18.14
N SER A 21 -4.24 -6.95 -18.07
CA SER A 21 -3.45 -6.76 -16.85
C SER A 21 -4.31 -6.26 -15.69
N ALA A 22 -5.23 -5.33 -15.94
CA ALA A 22 -6.14 -4.83 -14.90
C ALA A 22 -7.08 -5.93 -14.39
N MET A 23 -7.64 -6.75 -15.28
CA MET A 23 -8.49 -7.88 -14.90
C MET A 23 -7.75 -8.92 -14.07
N ASP A 24 -6.49 -9.22 -14.40
CA ASP A 24 -5.66 -10.14 -13.62
C ASP A 24 -5.43 -9.62 -12.20
N TRP A 25 -5.01 -8.36 -12.06
CA TRP A 25 -4.83 -7.74 -10.75
C TRP A 25 -6.12 -7.63 -9.95
N MET A 26 -7.25 -7.30 -10.59
CA MET A 26 -8.56 -7.31 -9.92
C MET A 26 -8.88 -8.68 -9.32
N LYS A 27 -8.60 -9.78 -10.06
CA LYS A 27 -8.80 -11.14 -9.55
C LYS A 27 -7.90 -11.45 -8.35
N ARG A 28 -6.62 -11.07 -8.41
CA ARG A 28 -5.66 -11.26 -7.30
C ARG A 28 -6.08 -10.50 -6.04
N LEU A 29 -6.67 -9.31 -6.22
CA LEU A 29 -7.14 -8.42 -5.15
C LEU A 29 -8.58 -8.69 -4.70
N GLY A 30 -9.28 -9.67 -5.30
CA GLY A 30 -10.67 -9.98 -4.98
C GLY A 30 -11.63 -8.84 -5.27
N MET A 31 -11.39 -8.09 -6.35
CA MET A 31 -12.29 -7.07 -6.88
C MET A 31 -13.19 -7.68 -7.96
N ASP A 32 -14.41 -7.17 -8.09
CA ASP A 32 -15.29 -7.57 -9.20
C ASP A 32 -14.75 -7.03 -10.54
N SER A 33 -14.52 -7.94 -11.49
CA SER A 33 -14.09 -7.61 -12.86
C SER A 33 -15.06 -6.70 -13.62
N SER A 34 -16.33 -6.62 -13.20
CA SER A 34 -17.33 -5.69 -13.76
C SER A 34 -16.95 -4.22 -13.60
N PHE A 35 -16.05 -3.92 -12.66
CA PHE A 35 -15.57 -2.55 -12.41
C PHE A 35 -14.65 -1.99 -13.51
N VAL A 36 -14.09 -2.83 -14.39
CA VAL A 36 -13.24 -2.38 -15.51
C VAL A 36 -14.04 -1.54 -16.52
N ASP A 37 -15.35 -1.80 -16.64
CA ASP A 37 -16.23 -1.13 -17.61
C ASP A 37 -16.96 0.09 -17.02
N ARG A 38 -16.73 0.43 -15.73
CA ARG A 38 -17.40 1.55 -15.03
C ARG A 38 -16.49 2.78 -14.92
N TYR A 39 -17.08 3.95 -14.67
CA TYR A 39 -16.30 5.16 -14.36
C TYR A 39 -15.47 4.95 -13.07
N LEU A 40 -14.23 5.46 -13.09
CA LEU A 40 -13.25 5.34 -12.01
C LEU A 40 -13.86 5.69 -10.65
N ASN A 41 -13.92 4.70 -9.75
CA ASN A 41 -14.39 4.77 -8.35
C ASN A 41 -15.91 4.95 -8.14
N GLU A 42 -16.74 4.84 -9.16
CA GLU A 42 -18.19 4.98 -8.99
C GLU A 42 -18.80 3.73 -8.31
N GLY A 43 -19.39 3.93 -7.13
CA GLY A 43 -20.05 2.87 -6.36
C GLY A 43 -19.11 1.98 -5.53
N PHE A 44 -17.84 2.35 -5.39
CA PHE A 44 -16.87 1.60 -4.58
C PHE A 44 -17.06 1.91 -3.09
N SER A 45 -17.09 0.86 -2.27
CA SER A 45 -16.87 0.94 -0.82
C SER A 45 -15.46 1.45 -0.48
N GLY A 46 -15.23 1.81 0.78
CA GLY A 46 -13.89 2.24 1.25
C GLY A 46 -12.79 1.21 0.95
N GLY A 47 -13.05 -0.07 1.24
CA GLY A 47 -12.11 -1.16 0.94
C GLY A 47 -11.90 -1.40 -0.56
N GLU A 48 -12.91 -1.19 -1.41
CA GLU A 48 -12.74 -1.26 -2.87
C GLU A 48 -11.91 -0.12 -3.43
N LYS A 49 -12.07 1.11 -2.90
CA LYS A 49 -11.21 2.24 -3.26
C LYS A 49 -9.74 1.95 -2.94
N LYS A 50 -9.46 1.41 -1.75
CA LYS A 50 -8.09 1.05 -1.36
C LYS A 50 -7.51 -0.09 -2.20
N ARG A 51 -8.29 -1.12 -2.52
CA ARG A 51 -7.86 -2.14 -3.49
C ARG A 51 -7.54 -1.55 -4.86
N ASN A 52 -8.32 -0.58 -5.31
CA ASN A 52 -8.06 0.11 -6.57
C ASN A 52 -6.73 0.90 -6.55
N GLU A 53 -6.40 1.55 -5.43
CA GLU A 53 -5.10 2.21 -5.25
C GLU A 53 -3.94 1.20 -5.36
N ILE A 54 -4.05 0.04 -4.70
CA ILE A 54 -3.05 -1.03 -4.79
C ILE A 54 -2.96 -1.62 -6.21
N MET A 55 -4.09 -1.82 -6.88
CA MET A 55 -4.14 -2.25 -8.29
C MET A 55 -3.41 -1.24 -9.18
N GLN A 56 -3.63 0.05 -8.97
CA GLN A 56 -2.96 1.10 -9.72
C GLN A 56 -1.45 1.08 -9.50
N MET A 57 -0.99 0.93 -8.25
CA MET A 57 0.42 0.72 -7.94
C MET A 57 0.98 -0.50 -8.69
N ALA A 58 0.27 -1.63 -8.65
CA ALA A 58 0.69 -2.87 -9.29
C ALA A 58 0.87 -2.73 -10.80
N LEU A 59 -0.11 -2.10 -11.46
CA LEU A 59 -0.12 -1.84 -12.90
C LEU A 59 0.94 -0.81 -13.29
N LEU A 60 1.11 0.26 -12.50
CA LEU A 60 2.07 1.33 -12.77
C LEU A 60 3.52 0.90 -12.62
N GLU A 61 3.80 -0.16 -11.88
CA GLU A 61 5.14 -0.71 -11.71
C GLU A 61 6.22 0.22 -11.14
N PRO A 62 5.94 1.00 -10.07
CA PRO A 62 6.93 1.87 -9.42
C PRO A 62 8.19 1.11 -9.01
N ASP A 63 9.35 1.77 -9.14
CA ASP A 63 10.58 1.35 -8.47
C ASP A 63 10.49 1.63 -6.97
N PHE A 64 9.74 2.68 -6.60
CA PHE A 64 9.48 3.08 -5.22
C PHE A 64 8.05 3.61 -5.05
N ALA A 65 7.34 3.09 -4.04
CA ALA A 65 5.97 3.51 -3.71
C ALA A 65 5.92 4.09 -2.28
N VAL A 66 5.18 5.19 -2.12
CA VAL A 66 4.85 5.75 -0.81
C VAL A 66 3.36 5.52 -0.56
N LEU A 67 3.05 4.81 0.52
CA LEU A 67 1.70 4.43 0.91
C LEU A 67 1.37 5.17 2.22
N ASP A 68 0.66 6.29 2.10
CA ASP A 68 0.34 7.16 3.23
C ASP A 68 -1.08 6.91 3.75
N GLU A 69 -1.20 6.56 5.04
CA GLU A 69 -2.45 6.29 5.76
C GLU A 69 -3.44 5.39 4.97
N THR A 70 -2.92 4.35 4.30
CA THR A 70 -3.72 3.43 3.48
C THR A 70 -4.73 2.59 4.28
N ASP A 71 -4.63 2.64 5.60
CA ASP A 71 -5.47 2.03 6.63
C ASP A 71 -6.55 2.96 7.21
N SER A 72 -6.51 4.26 6.89
CA SER A 72 -7.48 5.24 7.39
C SER A 72 -8.93 4.87 7.03
N GLY A 73 -9.79 4.79 8.06
CA GLY A 73 -11.22 4.50 7.90
C GLY A 73 -11.55 3.08 7.44
N LEU A 74 -10.59 2.16 7.47
CA LEU A 74 -10.82 0.75 7.16
C LEU A 74 -11.18 -0.06 8.41
N ASP A 75 -12.11 -0.99 8.25
CA ASP A 75 -12.30 -2.06 9.22
C ASP A 75 -11.17 -3.11 9.12
N ILE A 76 -11.18 -4.06 10.05
CA ILE A 76 -10.15 -5.10 10.15
C ILE A 76 -10.06 -5.95 8.87
N ASP A 77 -11.20 -6.22 8.23
CA ASP A 77 -11.25 -7.07 7.04
C ASP A 77 -10.69 -6.32 5.83
N ALA A 78 -11.04 -5.05 5.67
CA ALA A 78 -10.50 -4.19 4.62
C ALA A 78 -8.99 -3.95 4.78
N LEU A 79 -8.49 -3.81 6.01
CA LEU A 79 -7.05 -3.71 6.29
C LEU A 79 -6.29 -4.97 5.83
N ARG A 80 -6.81 -6.16 6.16
CA ARG A 80 -6.21 -7.43 5.71
C ARG A 80 -6.18 -7.56 4.19
N ILE A 81 -7.22 -7.06 3.52
CA ILE A 81 -7.29 -7.05 2.06
C ILE A 81 -6.22 -6.13 1.45
N VAL A 82 -6.05 -4.92 1.99
CA VAL A 82 -5.00 -3.98 1.55
C VAL A 82 -3.62 -4.59 1.78
N ALA A 83 -3.38 -5.14 2.98
CA ALA A 83 -2.12 -5.79 3.31
C ALA A 83 -1.81 -6.96 2.37
N LYS A 84 -2.81 -7.81 2.07
CA LYS A 84 -2.67 -8.88 1.07
C LYS A 84 -2.30 -8.31 -0.30
N GLY A 85 -2.95 -7.23 -0.74
CA GLY A 85 -2.65 -6.61 -2.02
C GLY A 85 -1.21 -6.09 -2.10
N ILE A 86 -0.73 -5.42 -1.06
CA ILE A 86 0.66 -4.96 -0.99
C ILE A 86 1.64 -6.15 -1.04
N ARG A 87 1.36 -7.24 -0.33
CA ARG A 87 2.17 -8.48 -0.38
C ARG A 87 2.21 -9.07 -1.78
N GLU A 88 1.07 -9.15 -2.47
CA GLU A 88 0.99 -9.64 -3.85
C GLU A 88 1.87 -8.82 -4.80
N VAL A 89 1.86 -7.49 -4.67
CA VAL A 89 2.74 -6.62 -5.47
C VAL A 89 4.20 -6.84 -5.12
N ARG A 90 4.54 -6.95 -3.82
CA ARG A 90 5.93 -7.21 -3.37
C ARG A 90 6.46 -8.56 -3.88
N VAL A 91 5.63 -9.60 -3.91
CA VAL A 91 5.99 -10.93 -4.46
C VAL A 91 6.23 -10.84 -5.98
N ASP A 92 5.38 -10.12 -6.70
CA ASP A 92 5.51 -9.88 -8.14
C ASP A 92 6.74 -9.01 -8.46
N ARG A 93 7.14 -8.13 -7.52
CA ARG A 93 8.17 -7.09 -7.68
C ARG A 93 9.14 -7.08 -6.48
N PRO A 94 10.03 -8.07 -6.36
CA PRO A 94 10.92 -8.20 -5.21
C PRO A 94 11.91 -7.02 -5.05
N ASN A 95 12.18 -6.27 -6.14
CA ASN A 95 13.10 -5.14 -6.14
C ASN A 95 12.41 -3.78 -5.88
N MET A 96 11.08 -3.75 -5.73
CA MET A 96 10.34 -2.52 -5.50
C MET A 96 10.50 -2.07 -4.04
N GLY A 97 10.89 -0.82 -3.83
CA GLY A 97 10.89 -0.21 -2.50
C GLY A 97 9.49 0.27 -2.11
N ILE A 98 9.11 0.08 -0.84
CA ILE A 98 7.85 0.58 -0.30
C ILE A 98 8.13 1.34 1.00
N LEU A 99 7.72 2.59 1.05
CA LEU A 99 7.59 3.35 2.30
C LEU A 99 6.12 3.38 2.71
N LEU A 100 5.81 2.68 3.80
CA LEU A 100 4.48 2.69 4.39
C LEU A 100 4.46 3.67 5.57
N ILE A 101 3.52 4.61 5.55
CA ILE A 101 3.25 5.54 6.63
C ILE A 101 1.91 5.13 7.25
N THR A 102 1.93 4.81 8.54
CA THR A 102 0.78 4.27 9.26
C THR A 102 0.88 4.59 10.74
N HIS A 103 -0.28 4.81 11.38
CA HIS A 103 -0.44 4.84 12.83
C HIS A 103 -0.99 3.54 13.41
N TYR A 104 -1.32 2.54 12.58
CA TYR A 104 -1.86 1.25 12.99
C TYR A 104 -0.82 0.13 12.87
N GLN A 105 -0.35 -0.35 14.02
CA GLN A 105 0.57 -1.49 14.07
C GLN A 105 0.03 -2.77 13.45
N ARG A 106 -1.29 -2.98 13.46
CA ARG A 106 -1.92 -4.17 12.85
C ARG A 106 -1.56 -4.33 11.37
N LEU A 107 -1.35 -3.23 10.65
CA LEU A 107 -0.91 -3.29 9.25
C LEU A 107 0.55 -3.74 9.15
N LEU A 108 1.39 -3.32 10.08
CA LEU A 108 2.79 -3.76 10.19
C LEU A 108 2.87 -5.26 10.50
N ASP A 109 2.00 -5.78 11.36
CA ASP A 109 1.94 -7.22 11.70
C ASP A 109 1.62 -8.07 10.48
N GLU A 110 0.72 -7.59 9.62
CA GLU A 110 0.37 -8.28 8.37
C GLU A 110 1.49 -8.19 7.33
N LEU A 111 2.17 -7.04 7.22
CA LEU A 111 3.13 -6.79 6.14
C LEU A 111 4.56 -7.24 6.44
N GLN A 112 4.93 -7.27 7.73
CA GLN A 112 6.29 -7.57 8.20
C GLN A 112 7.36 -6.77 7.44
N PRO A 113 7.42 -5.44 7.64
CA PRO A 113 8.42 -4.59 7.02
C PRO A 113 9.85 -4.98 7.43
N ASP A 114 10.79 -4.74 6.51
CA ASP A 114 12.21 -5.01 6.74
C ASP A 114 12.82 -4.02 7.75
N HIS A 115 12.30 -2.79 7.81
CA HIS A 115 12.71 -1.73 8.74
C HIS A 115 11.51 -0.91 9.21
N VAL A 116 11.55 -0.48 10.48
CA VAL A 116 10.56 0.38 11.11
C VAL A 116 11.25 1.64 11.63
N HIS A 117 10.63 2.80 11.40
CA HIS A 117 11.09 4.10 11.88
C HIS A 117 9.96 4.79 12.66
N ILE A 118 10.27 5.31 13.86
CA ILE A 118 9.36 6.15 14.64
C ILE A 118 9.72 7.60 14.36
N MET A 119 8.73 8.40 13.94
CA MET A 119 8.87 9.82 13.69
C MET A 119 8.12 10.65 14.74
N ILE A 120 8.80 11.61 15.35
CA ILE A 120 8.24 12.59 16.31
C ILE A 120 8.82 13.96 15.98
N ASP A 121 7.98 15.00 15.98
CA ASP A 121 8.36 16.39 15.71
C ASP A 121 9.24 16.55 14.44
N GLY A 122 8.87 15.80 13.39
CA GLY A 122 9.56 15.82 12.09
C GLY A 122 10.91 15.13 12.05
N ARG A 123 11.28 14.35 13.09
CA ARG A 123 12.57 13.64 13.18
C ARG A 123 12.36 12.16 13.44
N ILE A 124 13.22 11.32 12.85
CA ILE A 124 13.28 9.90 13.20
C ILE A 124 13.98 9.78 14.56
N VAL A 125 13.24 9.34 15.56
CA VAL A 125 13.73 9.22 16.95
C VAL A 125 14.21 7.80 17.27
N LYS A 126 13.71 6.81 16.54
CA LYS A 126 14.10 5.41 16.70
C LYS A 126 13.94 4.66 15.38
N SER A 127 14.82 3.71 15.14
CA SER A 127 14.80 2.80 13.98
C SER A 127 15.17 1.39 14.43
N GLY A 128 14.64 0.38 13.74
CA GLY A 128 14.93 -1.03 14.00
C GLY A 128 14.04 -1.95 13.16
N GLY A 129 13.82 -3.16 13.64
CA GLY A 129 12.85 -4.10 13.07
C GLY A 129 11.47 -3.97 13.73
N MET A 130 10.67 -5.04 13.62
CA MET A 130 9.31 -5.12 14.18
C MET A 130 9.26 -4.93 15.70
N GLU A 131 10.35 -5.19 16.42
CA GLU A 131 10.45 -4.92 17.86
C GLU A 131 10.21 -3.45 18.21
N VAL A 132 10.58 -2.52 17.30
CA VAL A 132 10.37 -1.09 17.50
C VAL A 132 8.88 -0.74 17.48
N ALA A 133 8.10 -1.38 16.59
CA ALA A 133 6.66 -1.22 16.54
C ALA A 133 6.00 -1.77 17.81
N ALA A 134 6.39 -2.97 18.25
CA ALA A 134 5.85 -3.59 19.47
C ALA A 134 6.16 -2.78 20.74
N GLU A 135 7.36 -2.20 20.84
CA GLU A 135 7.71 -1.31 21.96
C GLU A 135 6.88 -0.02 21.96
N LEU A 136 6.60 0.53 20.76
CA LEU A 136 5.74 1.70 20.62
C LEU A 136 4.31 1.41 21.07
N GLU A 137 3.75 0.25 20.76
CA GLU A 137 2.43 -0.17 21.27
C GLU A 137 2.37 -0.16 22.79
N LYS A 138 3.40 -0.74 23.40
CA LYS A 138 3.43 -1.00 24.84
C LYS A 138 3.63 0.29 25.63
N ASN A 139 4.52 1.16 25.16
CA ASN A 139 4.96 2.34 25.92
C ASN A 139 4.26 3.63 25.47
N GLY A 140 3.61 3.62 24.30
CA GLY A 140 3.03 4.80 23.66
C GLY A 140 4.08 5.77 23.12
N TYR A 141 3.63 6.79 22.38
CA TYR A 141 4.50 7.81 21.79
C TYR A 141 5.17 8.71 22.82
N GLU A 142 4.56 8.92 24.00
CA GLU A 142 5.08 9.79 25.05
C GLU A 142 6.46 9.35 25.55
N ALA A 143 6.75 8.05 25.57
CA ALA A 143 8.04 7.51 25.97
C ALA A 143 9.20 8.01 25.08
N TYR A 144 8.92 8.43 23.85
CA TYR A 144 9.90 8.86 22.87
C TYR A 144 9.98 10.39 22.71
N LYS A 145 9.03 11.16 23.26
CA LYS A 145 9.08 12.62 23.26
C LYS A 145 10.20 13.16 24.16
N ALA A 146 10.50 12.46 25.26
CA ALA A 146 11.56 12.86 26.20
C ALA A 146 12.98 12.73 25.62
N THR A 147 13.17 12.10 24.46
CA THR A 147 14.47 11.89 23.83
C THR A 147 14.86 13.02 22.86
N VAL A 148 13.93 13.94 22.55
CA VAL A 148 14.11 15.01 21.55
C VAL A 148 14.39 16.38 22.17
N SER A 149 14.39 16.48 23.51
CA SER A 149 14.74 17.70 24.26
C SER A 149 16.24 17.89 24.44
#